data_AF-A0A183M6P5-F1
#
_entry.id   AF-A0A183M6P5-F1
#
_cell.length_a   1.000
_cell.length_b   1.000
_cell.length_c   1.000
_cell.angle_alpha   90.00
_cell.angle_beta   90.00
_cell.angle_gamma   90.00
#
_symmetry.space_group_name_H-M   'P 1'
#
loop_
_entity.id
_entity.type
_entity.pdbx_description
1 polymer ?
#
loop_
_entity_poly.entity_id
_entity_poly.type
_entity_poly.pdbx_seq_one_letter_code
_entity_poly.pdbx_strand_id
1 'polypeptide(L)'
;MVVGGPGADDYKTDYMQSKAMVQFNGNVFWPPPAKLRSTCKIDITYFPFDDQSCTMKFGSWTYDGWQVNVIKRHDEVDISNYVENGEWDLLKVVVERHEV
;
A
#
# COMPACT_ATOMS: atom_id res chain seq x y z
N MET A 1 -12.09 0.43 -0.73
CA MET A 1 -11.39 1.34 0.19
C MET A 1 -10.55 2.27 -0.65
N VAL A 2 -11.04 3.48 -0.96
CA VAL A 2 -10.10 4.55 -1.30
C VAL A 2 -9.20 4.69 -0.07
N VAL A 3 -7.91 4.99 -0.21
CA VAL A 3 -7.20 5.63 0.90
C VAL A 3 -7.92 6.96 1.10
N GLY A 4 -8.96 6.95 1.93
CA GLY A 4 -9.64 8.15 2.35
C GLY A 4 -8.57 9.06 2.91
N GLY A 5 -8.51 10.30 2.40
CA GLY A 5 -7.73 11.34 3.05
C GLY A 5 -7.98 11.31 4.56
N PRO A 6 -6.96 11.62 5.37
CA PRO A 6 -6.99 11.36 6.80
C PRO A 6 -8.21 12.03 7.45
N GLY A 7 -8.89 11.28 8.33
CA GLY A 7 -9.66 11.90 9.40
C GLY A 7 -8.77 12.88 10.16
N ALA A 8 -9.37 13.92 10.73
CA ALA A 8 -8.71 15.14 11.20
C ALA A 8 -7.64 14.97 12.31
N ASP A 9 -7.33 13.74 12.73
CA ASP A 9 -6.58 13.46 13.95
C ASP A 9 -5.13 12.99 13.73
N ASP A 10 -4.67 12.72 12.48
CA ASP A 10 -3.35 12.08 12.26
C ASP A 10 -2.52 12.56 11.03
N TYR A 11 -2.74 13.79 10.55
CA TYR A 11 -2.03 14.31 9.35
C TYR A 11 -0.50 14.37 9.44
N LYS A 12 0.11 14.34 10.64
CA LYS A 12 1.55 14.63 10.80
C LYS A 12 2.48 13.46 11.10
N THR A 13 1.98 12.24 11.27
CA THR A 13 2.78 11.19 11.94
C THR A 13 3.30 10.07 11.04
N ASP A 14 2.69 9.81 9.87
CA ASP A 14 3.01 8.60 9.06
C ASP A 14 3.75 8.84 7.73
N TYR A 15 3.85 10.08 7.24
CA TYR A 15 4.66 10.41 6.07
C TYR A 15 6.08 10.79 6.47
N MET A 16 7.03 9.87 6.25
CA MET A 16 8.44 10.15 6.46
C MET A 16 8.99 10.98 5.29
N GLN A 17 9.49 12.18 5.57
CA GLN A 17 10.11 13.03 4.56
C GLN A 17 11.28 12.28 3.90
N SER A 18 11.27 12.22 2.57
CA SER A 18 12.31 11.57 1.78
C SER A 18 12.59 12.37 0.51
N LYS A 19 13.82 12.25 0.00
CA LYS A 19 14.25 12.91 -1.23
C LYS A 19 13.97 12.02 -2.44
N ALA A 20 13.63 12.64 -3.57
CA ALA A 20 13.51 11.96 -4.86
C ALA A 20 14.85 11.89 -5.58
N MET A 21 15.05 10.85 -6.38
CA MET A 21 16.17 10.71 -7.31
C MET A 21 15.72 11.10 -8.71
N VAL A 22 16.36 12.11 -9.29
CA VAL A 22 16.04 12.63 -10.63
C VAL A 22 17.15 12.22 -11.59
N GLN A 23 16.78 11.54 -12.68
CA GLN A 23 17.69 11.10 -13.73
C GLN A 23 17.77 12.16 -14.85
N PHE A 24 18.86 12.11 -15.64
CA PHE A 24 19.11 13.09 -16.71
C PHE A 24 18.04 13.12 -17.81
N ASN A 25 17.30 12.01 -17.98
CA ASN A 25 16.23 11.88 -18.96
C ASN A 25 14.85 12.34 -18.43
N GLY A 26 14.81 12.91 -17.22
CA GLY A 26 13.57 13.35 -16.58
C GLY A 26 12.84 12.27 -15.77
N ASN A 27 13.34 11.03 -15.73
CA ASN A 27 12.74 9.99 -14.89
C ASN A 27 12.98 10.31 -13.41
N VAL A 28 11.91 10.26 -12.62
CA VAL A 28 11.94 10.48 -11.18
C VAL A 28 11.64 9.17 -10.46
N PHE A 29 12.51 8.76 -9.55
CA PHE A 29 12.28 7.65 -8.64
C PHE A 29 12.19 8.15 -7.20
N TRP A 30 11.06 7.87 -6.55
CA TRP A 30 10.76 8.40 -5.23
C TRP A 30 10.00 7.37 -4.38
N PRO A 31 10.70 6.55 -3.57
CA PRO A 31 10.09 5.59 -2.66
C PRO A 31 10.09 6.14 -1.21
N PRO A 32 9.11 6.96 -0.80
CA PRO A 32 9.03 7.40 0.59
C PRO A 32 8.73 6.21 1.52
N PRO A 33 9.38 6.13 2.70
CA PRO A 33 8.93 5.20 3.72
C PRO A 33 7.58 5.69 4.27
N ALA A 34 6.64 4.76 4.43
CA ALA A 34 5.32 5.05 4.96
C ALA A 34 4.89 3.92 5.88
N LYS A 35 4.29 4.30 7.02
CA LYS A 35 3.48 3.37 7.81
C LYS A 35 2.05 3.49 7.30
N LEU A 36 1.47 2.36 6.90
CA LEU A 36 0.14 2.33 6.33
C LEU A 36 -0.77 1.56 7.27
N ARG A 37 -1.81 2.23 7.76
CA ARG A 37 -2.87 1.60 8.54
C ARG A 37 -4.07 1.32 7.64
N SER A 38 -4.28 0.06 7.32
CA SER A 38 -5.48 -0.37 6.61
C SER A 38 -6.58 -0.75 7.62
N THR A 39 -7.83 -0.72 7.16
CA THR A 39 -8.97 -1.30 7.88
C THR A 39 -9.41 -2.52 7.11
N CYS A 40 -9.29 -3.71 7.69
CA CYS A 40 -9.85 -4.93 7.13
C CYS A 40 -10.90 -5.52 8.07
N LYS A 41 -11.86 -6.23 7.46
CA LYS A 41 -12.87 -7.00 8.19
C LYS A 41 -12.20 -8.28 8.65
N ILE A 42 -12.21 -8.52 9.95
CA ILE A 42 -11.68 -9.73 10.56
C ILE A 42 -12.83 -10.72 10.75
N ASP A 43 -12.59 -11.99 10.41
CA ASP A 43 -13.51 -13.10 10.67
C ASP A 43 -12.88 -14.05 11.71
N ILE A 44 -13.48 -14.11 12.89
CA ILE A 44 -12.95 -14.87 14.04
C ILE A 44 -13.63 -16.24 14.22
N THR A 45 -14.30 -16.76 13.20
CA THR A 45 -15.07 -18.02 13.28
C THR A 45 -14.19 -19.22 13.71
N TYR A 46 -12.92 -19.25 13.32
CA TYR A 46 -12.01 -20.38 13.52
C TYR A 46 -10.81 -20.09 14.44
N PHE A 47 -10.90 -19.04 15.25
CA PHE A 47 -9.84 -18.66 16.17
C PHE A 47 -9.40 -19.85 17.07
N PRO A 48 -8.09 -20.11 17.27
CA PRO A 48 -6.92 -19.32 16.85
C PRO A 48 -6.29 -19.73 15.52
N PHE A 49 -6.98 -20.53 14.69
CA PHE A 49 -6.48 -21.07 13.42
C PHE A 49 -7.25 -20.46 12.23
N ASP A 50 -7.39 -19.14 12.25
CA ASP A 50 -8.11 -18.36 11.26
C ASP A 50 -7.17 -17.72 10.22
N ASP A 51 -7.64 -17.68 8.97
CA ASP A 51 -6.98 -16.96 7.89
C ASP A 51 -7.61 -15.59 7.70
N GLN A 52 -6.79 -14.54 7.57
CA GLN A 52 -7.26 -13.17 7.38
C GLN A 52 -6.88 -12.62 6.00
N SER A 53 -7.87 -12.05 5.30
CA SER A 53 -7.68 -11.43 3.99
C SER A 53 -7.90 -9.92 4.07
N CYS A 54 -6.81 -9.16 3.99
CA CYS A 54 -6.84 -7.69 4.06
C CYS A 54 -6.48 -7.07 2.71
N THR A 55 -7.27 -6.09 2.24
CA THR A 55 -7.06 -5.40 0.96
C THR A 55 -6.62 -3.96 1.19
N MET A 56 -5.54 -3.57 0.52
CA MET A 56 -5.12 -2.17 0.37
C MET A 56 -5.42 -1.71 -1.05
N LYS A 57 -5.95 -0.50 -1.22
CA LYS A 57 -6.07 0.11 -2.55
C LYS A 57 -5.25 1.37 -2.60
N PHE A 58 -4.52 1.55 -3.68
CA PHE A 58 -3.72 2.74 -3.94
C PHE A 58 -4.28 3.43 -5.18
N GLY A 59 -4.24 4.75 -5.19
CA GLY A 59 -4.75 5.53 -6.31
C GLY A 59 -4.52 7.02 -6.10
N SER A 60 -4.63 7.76 -7.20
CA SER A 60 -4.68 9.21 -7.14
C SER A 60 -5.98 9.65 -6.47
N TRP A 61 -5.88 10.63 -5.57
CA TRP A 61 -7.07 11.22 -4.94
C TRP A 61 -7.70 12.32 -5.81
N THR A 62 -6.87 13.10 -6.51
CA THR A 62 -7.28 14.34 -7.19
C THR A 62 -7.36 14.23 -8.71
N TYR A 63 -6.61 13.30 -9.30
CA TYR A 63 -6.52 13.12 -10.74
C TYR A 63 -7.20 11.83 -11.17
N ASP A 64 -7.90 11.87 -12.31
CA ASP A 64 -8.46 10.68 -12.95
C ASP A 64 -7.41 9.90 -13.75
N GLY A 65 -7.84 8.78 -14.36
CA GLY A 65 -6.98 7.91 -15.16
C GLY A 65 -6.47 8.51 -16.48
N TRP A 66 -7.11 9.56 -16.99
CA TRP A 66 -6.66 10.28 -18.19
C TRP A 66 -5.52 11.25 -17.88
N GLN A 67 -5.51 11.79 -16.66
CA GLN A 67 -4.48 12.70 -16.18
C GLN A 67 -3.29 11.96 -15.56
N VAL A 68 -3.56 10.91 -14.77
CA VAL A 68 -2.54 10.10 -14.11
C VAL A 68 -2.84 8.62 -14.29
N ASN A 69 -2.04 7.97 -15.13
CA ASN A 69 -2.12 6.53 -15.30
C ASN A 69 -1.19 5.81 -14.31
N VAL A 70 -1.76 5.24 -13.24
CA VAL A 70 -1.02 4.44 -12.27
C VAL A 70 -0.87 3.01 -12.80
N ILE A 71 0.38 2.60 -13.03
CA ILE A 71 0.73 1.25 -13.49
C ILE A 71 1.53 0.50 -12.41
N LYS A 72 1.29 -0.81 -12.30
CA LYS A 72 2.11 -1.67 -11.44
C LYS A 72 3.51 -1.78 -12.04
N ARG A 73 4.54 -1.64 -11.20
CA ARG A 73 5.94 -1.82 -11.61
C ARG A 73 6.28 -3.30 -11.82
N HIS A 74 5.73 -4.16 -10.95
CA HIS A 74 5.87 -5.61 -10.96
C HIS A 74 4.52 -6.26 -10.66
N ASP A 75 4.37 -7.53 -11.04
CA ASP A 75 3.16 -8.32 -10.74
C ASP A 75 3.11 -8.83 -9.29
N GLU A 76 4.25 -8.79 -8.61
CA GLU A 76 4.45 -9.28 -7.25
C GLU A 76 5.00 -8.16 -6.36
N VAL A 77 4.73 -8.27 -5.06
CA VAL A 77 5.31 -7.37 -4.05
C VAL A 77 6.70 -7.88 -3.67
N ASP A 78 7.67 -6.96 -3.60
CA ASP A 78 9.01 -7.28 -3.13
C ASP A 78 9.00 -7.54 -1.61
N ILE A 79 9.22 -8.80 -1.25
CA ILE A 79 9.29 -9.29 0.14
C ILE A 79 10.72 -9.63 0.57
N SER A 80 11.75 -9.24 -0.20
CA SER A 80 13.16 -9.57 0.09
C SER A 80 13.65 -9.06 1.45
N ASN A 81 13.05 -7.98 1.95
CA ASN A 81 13.36 -7.37 3.25
C ASN A 81 12.21 -7.53 4.27
N TYR A 82 11.32 -8.49 4.05
CA TYR A 82 10.24 -8.78 5.00
C TYR A 82 10.81 -9.34 6.31
N VAL A 83 10.32 -8.82 7.42
CA VAL A 83 10.63 -9.32 8.77
C VAL A 83 9.43 -10.12 9.25
N GLU A 84 9.65 -11.40 9.54
CA GLU A 84 8.60 -12.31 10.01
C GLU A 84 7.96 -11.81 11.30
N ASN A 85 6.64 -11.96 11.39
CA ASN A 85 5.87 -11.64 12.59
C ASN A 85 5.78 -12.88 13.48
N GLY A 86 5.83 -12.71 14.81
CA GLY A 86 5.78 -13.84 15.75
C GLY A 86 4.39 -14.45 15.98
N GLU A 87 3.34 -13.80 15.46
CA GLU A 87 1.94 -14.21 15.62
C GLU A 87 1.27 -14.51 14.26
N TRP A 88 1.69 -13.84 13.18
CA TRP A 88 1.05 -13.92 11.87
C TRP A 88 1.99 -14.41 10.78
N ASP A 89 1.54 -15.41 10.02
CA ASP A 89 2.22 -15.88 8.82
C ASP A 89 1.71 -15.15 7.57
N LEU A 90 2.63 -14.63 6.75
CA LEU A 90 2.27 -14.06 5.45
C LEU A 90 2.12 -15.16 4.41
N LEU A 91 0.89 -15.66 4.22
CA LEU A 91 0.62 -16.76 3.30
C LEU A 91 0.70 -16.37 1.81
N LYS A 92 0.15 -15.20 1.45
CA LYS A 92 0.07 -14.76 0.05
C LYS A 92 -0.13 -13.25 -0.07
N VAL A 93 0.47 -12.67 -1.12
CA VAL A 93 0.21 -11.28 -1.56
C VAL A 93 -0.20 -11.29 -3.03
N VAL A 94 -1.24 -10.53 -3.37
CA VAL A 94 -1.76 -10.42 -4.75
C VAL A 94 -1.85 -8.95 -5.13
N VAL A 95 -1.41 -8.61 -6.35
CA VAL A 95 -1.46 -7.25 -6.90
C VAL A 95 -2.37 -7.21 -8.12
N GLU A 96 -3.48 -6.49 -7.99
CA GLU A 96 -4.47 -6.31 -9.07
C GLU A 96 -4.62 -4.84 -9.43
N ARG A 97 -4.66 -4.54 -10.73
CA ARG A 97 -4.94 -3.20 -11.26
C ARG A 97 -6.38 -3.17 -11.76
N HIS A 98 -7.12 -2.17 -11.29
CA HIS A 98 -8.48 -1.90 -11.72
C HIS A 98 -8.49 -0.55 -12.43
N GLU A 99 -8.99 -0.51 -13.67
CA GLU A 99 -9.27 0.74 -14.38
C GLU A 99 -10.76 1.08 -14.18
N VAL A 100 -11.06 2.37 -14.00
CA VAL A 100 -12.42 2.91 -13.87
C VAL A 100 -12.70 3.76 -15.09
#